data_AF-A0A970YHR5-F1
#
_entry.id   AF-A0A970YHR5-F1
#
_cell.length_a   1.000
_cell.length_b   1.000
_cell.length_c   1.000
_cell.angle_alpha   90.00
_cell.angle_beta   90.00
_cell.angle_gamma   90.00
#
_symmetry.space_group_name_H-M   'P 1'
#
loop_
_entity.id
_entity.type
_entity.pdbx_description
1 polymer ?
#
loop_
_entity_poly.entity_id
_entity_poly.type
_entity_poly.pdbx_seq_one_letter_code
_entity_poly.pdbx_strand_id
1 'polypeptide(L)'
;MRKTTLRRLASSLVLTVLLLAALGTEVTGGEYVTVVTLGSFKEIRVDASYGAIAPGDLLVSAPTPGHAMRSDGPAPGTVIDKALGVLPAGTGTVPVIVTLN
;
A
#
# COMPACT_ATOMS: atom_id res chain seq x y z
N MET A 1 26.82 8.10 -28.90
CA MET A 1 25.60 7.53 -29.51
C MET A 1 25.31 6.17 -28.86
N ARG A 2 24.48 6.09 -27.80
CA ARG A 2 23.94 4.84 -27.16
C ARG A 2 23.02 5.11 -25.94
N LYS A 3 22.36 6.28 -25.86
CA LYS A 3 21.42 6.65 -24.77
C LYS A 3 20.00 6.05 -24.92
N THR A 4 19.77 5.23 -25.94
CA THR A 4 18.43 4.77 -26.35
C THR A 4 18.03 3.40 -25.79
N THR A 5 18.97 2.60 -25.26
CA THR A 5 18.71 1.21 -24.84
C THR A 5 18.09 1.12 -23.44
N LEU A 6 18.40 2.04 -22.52
CA LEU A 6 17.88 1.97 -21.13
C LEU A 6 16.38 2.28 -21.01
N ARG A 7 15.79 3.06 -21.93
CA ARG A 7 14.33 3.32 -21.90
C ARG A 7 13.51 2.08 -22.24
N ARG A 8 14.07 1.13 -23.01
CA ARG A 8 13.36 -0.11 -23.37
C ARG A 8 13.34 -1.16 -22.25
N LEU A 9 14.33 -1.14 -21.35
CA LEU A 9 14.37 -2.06 -20.20
C LEU A 9 13.36 -1.68 -19.10
N ALA A 10 13.13 -0.38 -18.87
CA ALA A 10 12.13 0.09 -17.91
C ALA A 10 10.68 -0.19 -18.35
N SER A 11 10.39 -0.10 -19.65
CA SER A 11 9.06 -0.46 -20.20
C SER A 11 8.84 -1.97 -20.30
N SER A 12 9.91 -2.75 -20.47
CA SER A 12 9.87 -4.22 -20.51
C SER A 12 9.48 -4.82 -19.15
N LEU A 13 9.98 -4.25 -18.06
CA LEU A 13 9.72 -4.77 -16.71
C LEU A 13 8.24 -4.63 -16.31
N VAL A 14 7.61 -3.50 -16.64
CA VAL A 14 6.18 -3.24 -16.36
C VAL A 14 5.29 -4.16 -17.20
N LEU A 15 5.67 -4.40 -18.47
CA LEU A 15 4.95 -5.31 -19.35
C LEU A 15 5.08 -6.78 -18.91
N THR A 16 6.22 -7.16 -18.31
CA THR A 16 6.47 -8.53 -17.82
C THR A 16 5.60 -8.86 -16.60
N VAL A 17 5.46 -7.93 -15.66
CA VAL A 17 4.60 -8.11 -14.47
C VAL A 17 3.11 -8.21 -14.87
N LEU A 18 2.68 -7.41 -15.83
CA LEU A 18 1.31 -7.49 -16.37
C LEU A 18 1.07 -8.80 -17.14
N LEU A 19 2.09 -9.31 -17.84
CA LEU A 19 2.02 -10.58 -18.57
C LEU A 19 1.91 -11.78 -17.61
N LEU A 20 2.64 -11.79 -16.50
CA LEU A 20 2.53 -12.85 -15.48
C LEU A 20 1.13 -12.92 -14.87
N ALA A 21 0.53 -11.77 -14.55
CA ALA A 21 -0.85 -11.72 -14.04
C ALA A 21 -1.89 -12.16 -15.09
N ALA A 22 -1.64 -11.90 -16.38
CA ALA A 22 -2.52 -12.34 -17.47
C ALA A 22 -2.34 -13.82 -17.86
N LEU A 23 -1.22 -14.45 -17.48
CA LEU A 23 -0.90 -15.85 -17.78
C LEU A 23 -1.40 -16.84 -16.71
N GLY A 24 -2.18 -16.39 -15.72
CA GLY A 24 -2.87 -17.28 -14.79
C GLY A 24 -1.92 -18.07 -13.87
N THR A 25 -0.86 -17.44 -13.37
CA THR A 25 -0.10 -18.04 -12.28
C THR A 25 -0.92 -17.98 -11.00
N GLU A 26 -1.62 -19.07 -10.69
CA GLU A 26 -2.26 -19.26 -9.39
C GLU A 26 -1.18 -19.30 -8.30
N VAL A 27 -1.26 -18.38 -7.34
CA VAL A 27 -0.40 -18.40 -6.15
C VAL A 27 -0.95 -19.50 -5.24
N THR A 28 -0.19 -20.59 -5.08
CA THR A 28 -0.59 -21.71 -4.22
C THR A 28 -0.42 -21.34 -2.75
N GLY A 29 -1.27 -21.88 -1.88
CA GLY A 29 -1.23 -21.60 -0.44
C GLY A 29 0.14 -21.88 0.17
N GLY A 30 0.81 -20.82 0.65
CA GLY A 30 2.15 -20.87 1.26
C GLY A 30 3.24 -20.13 0.48
N GLU A 31 2.95 -19.62 -0.72
CA GLU A 31 3.90 -18.87 -1.54
C GLU A 31 3.78 -17.35 -1.33
N TYR A 32 4.91 -16.66 -1.21
CA TYR A 32 4.96 -15.20 -1.08
C TYR A 32 5.37 -14.60 -2.42
N VAL A 33 4.48 -13.81 -3.04
CA VAL A 33 4.80 -13.02 -4.24
C VAL A 33 5.06 -11.57 -3.84
N THR A 34 6.27 -11.08 -4.09
CA THR A 34 6.58 -9.66 -3.95
C THR A 34 6.08 -8.92 -5.19
N VAL A 35 4.91 -8.32 -5.07
CA VAL A 35 4.35 -7.42 -6.08
C VAL A 35 4.97 -6.04 -5.90
N VAL A 36 5.86 -5.65 -6.82
CA VAL A 36 6.37 -4.27 -6.88
C VAL A 36 5.45 -3.45 -7.77
N THR A 37 4.46 -2.79 -7.16
CA THR A 37 3.77 -1.65 -7.78
C THR A 37 4.71 -0.44 -7.82
N LEU A 38 4.53 0.48 -8.77
CA LEU A 38 5.30 1.73 -8.89
C LEU A 38 5.00 2.74 -7.75
N GLY A 39 4.96 2.29 -6.49
CA GLY A 39 4.64 3.07 -5.30
C GLY A 39 5.19 2.42 -4.04
N SER A 40 5.24 3.19 -2.95
CA SER A 40 5.73 2.75 -1.65
C SER A 40 4.61 2.03 -0.90
N PHE A 41 4.79 0.74 -0.63
CA PHE A 41 3.87 -0.10 0.15
C PHE A 41 4.52 -0.47 1.48
N LYS A 42 3.78 -0.38 2.59
CA LYS A 42 4.28 -0.75 3.91
C LYS A 42 3.15 -1.26 4.81
N GLU A 43 3.48 -2.16 5.73
CA GLU A 43 2.60 -2.45 6.86
C GLU A 43 2.90 -1.48 8.02
N ILE A 44 1.86 -0.78 8.48
CA ILE A 44 1.96 0.15 9.61
C ILE A 44 1.04 -0.26 10.74
N ARG A 45 1.41 0.15 11.96
CA ARG A 45 0.56 -0.06 13.14
C ARG A 45 -0.60 0.92 13.12
N VAL A 46 -1.78 0.42 13.42
CA VAL A 46 -3.02 1.19 13.40
C VAL A 46 -3.88 0.90 14.63
N ASP A 47 -4.66 1.88 15.03
CA ASP A 47 -5.58 1.84 16.16
C ASP A 47 -7.01 2.11 15.69
N ALA A 48 -7.85 1.08 15.72
CA ALA A 48 -9.26 1.12 15.34
C ALA A 48 -10.18 1.56 16.49
N SER A 49 -9.64 2.00 17.65
CA SER A 49 -10.44 2.58 18.74
C SER A 49 -11.12 3.90 18.34
N TYR A 50 -10.62 4.55 17.29
CA TYR A 50 -11.17 5.78 16.70
C TYR A 50 -12.11 5.52 15.51
N GLY A 51 -12.36 4.24 15.19
CA GLY A 51 -13.18 3.80 14.08
C GLY A 51 -12.57 2.59 13.39
N ALA A 52 -13.42 1.66 12.97
CA ALA A 52 -13.01 0.52 12.16
C ALA A 52 -12.30 1.02 10.88
N ILE A 53 -11.20 0.37 10.53
CA ILE A 53 -10.41 0.66 9.34
C ILE A 53 -10.86 -0.25 8.22
N ALA A 54 -11.13 0.34 7.06
CA ALA A 54 -11.50 -0.33 5.83
C ALA A 54 -10.55 0.08 4.68
N PRO A 55 -10.44 -0.74 3.62
CA PRO A 55 -9.67 -0.39 2.44
C PRO A 55 -10.19 0.92 1.83
N GLY A 56 -9.27 1.83 1.56
CA GLY A 56 -9.56 3.16 1.03
C GLY A 56 -9.63 4.26 2.09
N ASP A 57 -9.59 3.92 3.38
CA ASP A 57 -9.55 4.91 4.45
C ASP A 57 -8.27 5.73 4.44
N LEU A 58 -8.41 7.03 4.71
CA LEU A 58 -7.27 7.92 4.91
C LEU A 58 -6.82 7.83 6.37
N LEU A 59 -5.53 7.60 6.56
CA LEU A 59 -4.93 7.40 7.87
C LEU A 59 -4.12 8.63 8.28
N VAL A 60 -4.29 9.03 9.54
CA VAL A 60 -3.56 10.12 10.20
C VAL A 60 -2.89 9.59 11.47
N SER A 61 -2.03 10.38 12.11
CA SER A 61 -1.45 9.99 13.40
C SER A 61 -2.52 9.79 14.48
N ALA A 62 -2.44 8.69 15.21
CA ALA A 62 -3.27 8.45 16.38
C ALA A 62 -2.63 9.05 17.64
N PRO A 63 -3.42 9.35 18.69
CA PRO A 63 -2.90 9.63 20.03
C PRO A 63 -2.11 8.46 20.63
N THR A 64 -2.41 7.24 20.20
CA THR A 64 -1.70 6.02 20.61
C THR A 64 -0.29 6.04 20.01
N PRO A 65 0.78 6.01 20.82
CA PRO A 65 2.15 6.16 20.32
C PRO A 65 2.49 5.15 19.23
N GLY A 66 3.00 5.65 18.09
CA GLY A 66 3.44 4.82 16.97
C GLY A 66 2.32 4.15 16.17
N HIS A 67 1.06 4.59 16.33
CA HIS A 67 -0.09 4.07 15.58
C HIS A 67 -0.72 5.17 14.71
N ALA A 68 -1.31 4.76 13.60
CA ALA A 68 -2.21 5.60 12.80
C ALA A 68 -3.68 5.27 13.08
N MET A 69 -4.58 6.18 12.76
CA MET A 69 -6.04 6.01 12.91
C MET A 69 -6.77 6.51 11.67
N ARG A 70 -8.01 6.04 11.46
CA ARG A 70 -8.89 6.54 10.41
C ARG A 70 -9.27 8.01 10.65
N SER A 71 -9.37 8.80 9.58
CA SER A 71 -10.01 10.11 9.60
C SER A 71 -10.96 10.26 8.41
N ASP A 72 -12.19 10.70 8.68
CA ASP A 72 -13.23 10.87 7.66
C ASP A 72 -13.11 12.22 6.91
N GLY A 73 -12.25 13.13 7.38
CA GLY A 73 -12.04 14.45 6.77
C GLY A 73 -10.71 15.08 7.18
N PRO A 74 -9.56 14.44 6.88
CA PRO A 74 -8.25 14.93 7.30
C PRO A 74 -7.90 16.24 6.59
N ALA A 75 -7.31 17.17 7.34
CA ALA A 75 -6.77 18.40 6.75
C ALA A 75 -5.61 18.07 5.80
N PRO A 76 -5.42 18.83 4.70
CA PRO A 76 -4.27 18.65 3.81
C PRO A 76 -2.95 18.65 4.59
N GLY A 77 -2.06 17.70 4.28
CA GLY A 77 -0.79 17.53 4.99
C GLY A 77 -0.84 16.72 6.29
N THR A 78 -2.04 16.32 6.77
CA THR A 78 -2.18 15.43 7.95
C THR A 78 -2.29 13.95 7.58
N VAL A 79 -2.64 13.66 6.33
CA VAL A 79 -2.73 12.29 5.80
C VAL A 79 -1.33 11.72 5.68
N ILE A 80 -1.11 10.60 6.36
CA ILE A 80 0.14 9.85 6.30
C ILE A 80 0.05 8.83 5.18
N ASP A 81 -1.01 8.01 5.16
CA ASP A 81 -1.15 6.89 4.21
C ASP A 81 -2.62 6.57 3.90
N LYS A 82 -2.85 5.64 2.95
CA LYS A 82 -4.18 5.07 2.63
C LYS A 82 -4.24 3.58 2.92
N ALA A 83 -5.26 3.14 3.66
CA ALA A 83 -5.46 1.76 4.06
C ALA A 83 -5.77 0.84 2.86
N LEU A 84 -5.15 -0.34 2.83
CA LEU A 84 -5.46 -1.43 1.90
C LEU A 84 -6.05 -2.67 2.60
N GLY A 85 -6.04 -2.69 3.93
CA GLY A 85 -6.58 -3.78 4.74
C GLY A 85 -7.70 -3.35 5.67
N VAL A 86 -8.20 -4.31 6.43
CA VAL A 86 -9.31 -4.12 7.37
C VAL A 86 -8.81 -4.31 8.79
N LEU A 87 -9.25 -3.45 9.72
CA LEU A 87 -9.16 -3.70 11.16
C LEU A 87 -10.47 -3.27 11.84
N PRO A 88 -11.30 -4.21 12.33
CA PRO A 88 -12.61 -3.87 12.87
C PRO A 88 -12.57 -3.22 14.26
N ALA A 89 -11.58 -3.57 15.10
CA ALA A 89 -11.44 -3.03 16.45
C ALA A 89 -10.02 -3.27 17.01
N GLY A 90 -9.65 -2.52 18.05
CA GLY A 90 -8.38 -2.67 18.76
C GLY A 90 -7.18 -2.13 17.98
N THR A 91 -5.97 -2.59 18.32
CA THR A 91 -4.74 -2.26 17.60
C THR A 91 -4.28 -3.43 16.74
N GLY A 92 -3.60 -3.12 15.64
CA GLY A 92 -3.10 -4.13 14.72
C GLY A 92 -2.16 -3.53 13.69
N THR A 93 -1.87 -4.31 12.65
CA THR A 93 -1.06 -3.87 11.52
C THR A 93 -1.91 -3.94 10.26
N VAL A 94 -1.89 -2.89 9.44
CA VAL A 94 -2.64 -2.83 8.18
C VAL A 94 -1.68 -2.46 7.05
N PRO A 95 -1.78 -3.12 5.89
CA PRO A 95 -1.04 -2.72 4.69
C PRO A 95 -1.55 -1.38 4.17
N VAL A 96 -0.64 -0.49 3.79
CA VAL A 96 -0.95 0.85 3.30
C VAL A 96 -0.15 1.23 2.07
N ILE A 97 -0.71 2.16 1.29
CA ILE A 97 0.00 2.88 0.23
C ILE A 97 0.49 4.21 0.80
N VAL A 98 1.80 4.42 0.69
CA VAL A 98 2.43 5.68 1.06
C VAL A 98 2.22 6.71 -0.02
N THR A 99 1.53 7.78 0.37
CA THR A 99 1.23 8.91 -0.52
C THR A 99 2.18 10.05 -0.18
N LEU A 100 3.10 10.36 -1.09
CA LEU A 100 3.89 11.58 -1.03
C LEU A 100 2.99 12.74 -1.49
N ASN A 101 2.53 13.55 -0.54
CA ASN A 101 1.90 14.84 -0.82
C ASN A 101 2.95 15.91 -1.13
#